data_AF-A0A925X0W7-F1
#
_entry.id   AF-A0A925X0W7-F1
#
_cell.length_a   1.000
_cell.length_b   1.000
_cell.length_c   1.000
_cell.angle_alpha   90.00
_cell.angle_beta   90.00
_cell.angle_gamma   90.00
#
_symmetry.space_group_name_H-M   'P 1'
#
loop_
_entity.id
_entity.type
_entity.pdbx_description
1 polymer ?
#
loop_
_entity_poly.entity_id
_entity_poly.type
_entity_poly.pdbx_seq_one_letter_code
_entity_poly.pdbx_strand_id
1 'polypeptide(L)'
;GDTLVGTRPTTHSIWQIDGQPVGPWDMSGRGTFEHMINNTGLILPSQTGDGGLKNFRYLLDEKGGLKTLLPLERDEHPDWIRMWCQHGICIDRRVYLSFIKVQMLKENTGPLPIAFEIVGSGLAVGNRGEWKFKRITRDGNDILWRADEPHFATAFLQHPSDGHVYLFGTVQKNGKQECYVACACGGIGNVEAYTYLASHEPRWSTNVADAISVFDGMPSELSVSFNKHLGKFLAVHSLDLSGKIVARTAPEPWGPWSDPVTLWQCEAKHEFPRPYPITLIYAGKEHPELAGDGGRTIYLTYIEFEEYFPHLVEVTLA
;
A
#
# COMPACT_ATOMS: atom_id res chain seq x y z
N GLY A 1 -7.33 -1.91 -1.20
CA GLY A 1 -7.77 -3.04 -0.38
C GLY A 1 -9.25 -3.19 -0.56
N ASP A 2 -9.91 -3.69 0.49
CA ASP A 2 -11.35 -3.91 0.51
C ASP A 2 -12.10 -2.64 0.10
N THR A 3 -13.05 -2.80 -0.81
CA THR A 3 -13.86 -1.71 -1.38
C THR A 3 -15.30 -2.01 -1.04
N LEU A 4 -15.88 -1.18 -0.17
CA LEU A 4 -17.27 -1.28 0.24
C LEU A 4 -18.13 -0.47 -0.73
N VAL A 5 -19.16 -1.12 -1.26
CA VAL A 5 -20.17 -0.51 -2.13
C VAL A 5 -21.49 -0.49 -1.37
N GLY A 6 -22.05 0.70 -1.18
CA GLY A 6 -23.30 0.90 -0.46
C GLY A 6 -23.38 2.29 0.17
N THR A 7 -24.19 2.42 1.21
CA THR A 7 -24.35 3.69 1.94
C THR A 7 -23.53 3.66 3.21
N ARG A 8 -22.74 4.71 3.46
CA ARG A 8 -21.99 4.83 4.72
C ARG A 8 -22.95 5.11 5.89
N PRO A 9 -22.92 4.34 6.98
CA PRO A 9 -23.68 4.66 8.19
C PRO A 9 -23.18 5.97 8.82
N THR A 10 -24.11 6.77 9.36
CA THR A 10 -23.80 8.07 9.99
C THR A 10 -23.87 8.04 11.52
N THR A 11 -24.25 6.90 12.11
CA THR A 11 -24.54 6.78 13.55
C THR A 11 -23.64 5.79 14.27
N HIS A 12 -22.84 5.02 13.54
CA HIS A 12 -21.99 3.96 14.07
C HIS A 12 -20.82 3.66 13.12
N SER A 13 -19.87 2.89 13.64
CA SER A 13 -18.71 2.41 12.90
C SER A 13 -19.13 1.58 11.69
N ILE A 14 -18.46 1.78 10.55
CA ILE A 14 -18.65 0.93 9.36
C ILE A 14 -18.22 -0.53 9.61
N TRP A 15 -17.41 -0.75 10.65
CA TRP A 15 -16.90 -2.06 11.07
C TRP A 15 -17.80 -2.73 12.11
N GLN A 16 -19.00 -2.18 12.33
CA GLN A 16 -20.03 -2.77 13.14
C GLN A 16 -21.31 -2.96 12.32
N ILE A 17 -21.88 -4.16 12.40
CA ILE A 17 -23.17 -4.51 11.78
C ILE A 17 -24.09 -4.98 12.90
N ASP A 18 -25.28 -4.39 12.97
CA ASP A 18 -26.29 -4.69 14.00
C ASP A 18 -25.74 -4.62 15.44
N GLY A 19 -24.83 -3.67 15.68
CA GLY A 19 -24.21 -3.43 16.99
C GLY A 19 -23.11 -4.43 17.38
N GLN A 20 -22.68 -5.29 16.45
CA GLN A 20 -21.58 -6.24 16.66
C GLN A 20 -20.43 -5.97 15.69
N PRO A 21 -19.16 -6.20 16.09
CA PRO A 21 -18.03 -6.16 15.17
C PRO A 21 -18.24 -7.10 13.97
N VAL A 22 -17.86 -6.65 12.78
CA VAL A 22 -17.96 -7.44 11.54
C VAL A 22 -17.17 -8.76 11.64
N GLY A 23 -16.04 -8.76 12.35
CA GLY A 23 -15.18 -9.95 12.43
C GLY A 23 -14.61 -10.32 11.05
N PRO A 24 -14.52 -11.61 10.70
CA PRO A 24 -13.91 -12.05 9.45
C PRO A 24 -14.84 -11.88 8.23
N TRP A 25 -16.14 -11.74 8.45
CA TRP A 25 -17.16 -11.98 7.44
C TRP A 25 -17.10 -11.01 6.24
N ASP A 26 -17.37 -11.53 5.05
CA ASP A 26 -17.69 -10.73 3.88
C ASP A 26 -18.96 -9.89 4.15
N MET A 27 -18.88 -8.61 3.82
CA MET A 27 -19.93 -7.63 4.14
C MET A 27 -20.98 -7.50 3.02
N SER A 28 -20.92 -8.28 1.95
CA SER A 28 -21.89 -8.18 0.86
C SER A 28 -23.30 -8.53 1.33
N GLY A 29 -24.24 -7.62 1.08
CA GLY A 29 -25.64 -7.75 1.49
C GLY A 29 -25.87 -7.66 3.01
N ARG A 30 -24.91 -7.12 3.76
CA ARG A 30 -25.01 -6.95 5.22
C ARG A 30 -25.02 -5.47 5.61
N GLY A 31 -25.81 -5.11 6.62
CA GLY A 31 -25.96 -3.73 7.05
C GLY A 31 -26.41 -2.83 5.89
N THR A 32 -25.65 -1.75 5.64
CA THR A 32 -25.90 -0.78 4.56
C THR A 32 -25.06 -1.05 3.30
N PHE A 33 -24.38 -2.19 3.22
CA PHE A 33 -23.46 -2.53 2.15
C PHE A 33 -24.08 -3.53 1.17
N GLU A 34 -24.07 -3.16 -0.11
CA GLU A 34 -24.54 -3.99 -1.22
C GLU A 34 -23.48 -5.04 -1.55
N HIS A 35 -22.22 -4.60 -1.68
CA HIS A 35 -21.10 -5.47 -2.04
C HIS A 35 -19.83 -5.09 -1.28
N MET A 36 -19.01 -6.10 -1.01
CA MET A 36 -17.63 -5.94 -0.63
C MET A 36 -16.74 -6.58 -1.71
N ILE A 37 -15.77 -5.81 -2.20
CA ILE A 37 -14.86 -6.25 -3.25
C ILE A 37 -13.43 -6.17 -2.72
N ASN A 38 -12.67 -7.27 -2.80
CA ASN A 38 -11.31 -7.36 -2.24
C ASN A 38 -10.33 -6.27 -2.73
N ASN A 39 -10.50 -5.85 -3.98
CA ASN A 39 -9.72 -4.78 -4.60
C ASN A 39 -10.43 -4.34 -5.88
N THR A 40 -10.20 -3.09 -6.28
CA THR A 40 -10.62 -2.57 -7.58
C THR A 40 -9.61 -1.54 -8.07
N GLY A 41 -9.86 -0.96 -9.24
CA GLY A 41 -9.04 0.11 -9.79
C GLY A 41 -9.85 1.12 -10.56
N LEU A 42 -9.23 2.28 -10.74
CA LEU A 42 -9.74 3.36 -11.58
C LEU A 42 -8.61 3.88 -12.48
N ILE A 43 -8.99 4.59 -13.53
CA ILE A 43 -8.09 5.28 -14.43
C ILE A 43 -8.27 6.77 -14.24
N LEU A 44 -7.18 7.42 -13.86
CA LEU A 44 -7.04 8.87 -13.80
C LEU A 44 -6.18 9.33 -15.00
N PRO A 45 -6.68 10.21 -15.87
CA PRO A 45 -5.85 10.88 -16.86
C PRO A 45 -4.72 11.68 -16.18
N SER A 46 -3.60 11.84 -16.88
CA SER A 46 -2.47 12.62 -16.36
C SER A 46 -2.90 14.07 -16.08
N GLN A 47 -2.66 14.50 -14.84
CA GLN A 47 -2.97 15.82 -14.31
C GLN A 47 -2.18 16.04 -13.02
N THR A 48 -2.08 17.28 -12.56
CA THR A 48 -1.64 17.56 -11.18
C THR A 48 -2.76 17.28 -10.18
N GLY A 49 -2.46 17.25 -8.88
CA GLY A 49 -3.49 17.15 -7.84
C GLY A 49 -4.30 18.43 -7.62
N ASP A 50 -3.96 19.53 -8.30
CA ASP A 50 -4.59 20.84 -8.16
C ASP A 50 -6.10 20.76 -8.46
N GLY A 51 -6.91 21.39 -7.60
CA GLY A 51 -8.38 21.37 -7.72
C GLY A 51 -9.05 20.01 -7.44
N GLY A 52 -8.28 18.98 -7.09
CA GLY A 52 -8.74 17.63 -6.72
C GLY A 52 -9.01 16.69 -7.91
N LEU A 53 -9.14 15.40 -7.60
CA LEU A 53 -9.19 14.32 -8.59
C LEU A 53 -10.63 14.00 -9.02
N LYS A 54 -11.20 14.77 -9.95
CA LYS A 54 -12.62 14.64 -10.36
C LYS A 54 -12.84 13.89 -11.66
N ASN A 55 -11.84 13.84 -12.53
CA ASN A 55 -11.95 13.25 -13.87
C ASN A 55 -11.36 11.84 -13.89
N PHE A 56 -11.97 10.88 -13.20
CA PHE A 56 -11.55 9.48 -13.25
C PHE A 56 -12.69 8.59 -13.74
N ARG A 57 -12.34 7.37 -14.13
CA ARG A 57 -13.32 6.31 -14.41
C ARG A 57 -12.92 5.02 -13.72
N TYR A 58 -13.89 4.34 -13.13
CA TYR A 58 -13.66 3.00 -12.61
C TYR A 58 -13.36 2.01 -13.73
N LEU A 59 -12.55 1.00 -13.41
CA LEU A 59 -12.43 -0.18 -14.24
C LEU A 59 -13.65 -1.05 -14.00
N LEU A 60 -14.37 -1.35 -15.07
CA LEU A 60 -15.60 -2.13 -15.01
C LEU A 60 -15.39 -3.52 -15.61
N ASP A 61 -16.17 -4.50 -15.12
CA ASP A 61 -16.27 -5.81 -15.71
C ASP A 61 -17.21 -5.82 -16.94
N GLU A 62 -17.40 -6.99 -17.56
CA GLU A 62 -18.25 -7.15 -18.75
C GLU A 62 -19.74 -6.89 -18.48
N LYS A 63 -20.16 -6.86 -17.21
CA LYS A 63 -21.52 -6.58 -16.76
C LYS A 63 -21.72 -5.12 -16.32
N GLY A 64 -20.66 -4.31 -16.36
CA GLY A 64 -20.67 -2.91 -15.91
C GLY A 64 -20.48 -2.73 -14.40
N GLY A 65 -20.19 -3.80 -13.64
CA GLY A 65 -19.84 -3.72 -12.22
C GLY A 65 -18.38 -3.33 -12.02
N LEU A 66 -18.00 -2.94 -10.79
CA LEU A 66 -16.59 -2.68 -10.46
C LEU A 66 -15.74 -3.93 -10.69
N LYS A 67 -14.63 -3.77 -11.42
CA LYS A 67 -13.74 -4.89 -11.74
C LYS A 67 -12.82 -5.20 -10.57
N THR A 68 -12.80 -6.46 -10.14
CA THR A 68 -11.75 -6.99 -9.26
C THR A 68 -10.48 -7.23 -10.06
N LEU A 69 -9.37 -6.60 -9.66
CA LEU A 69 -8.09 -6.72 -10.39
C LEU A 69 -7.37 -8.03 -10.08
N LEU A 70 -7.41 -8.43 -8.81
CA LEU A 70 -6.89 -9.68 -8.28
C LEU A 70 -8.05 -10.44 -7.63
N PRO A 71 -8.83 -11.22 -8.40
CA PRO A 71 -9.90 -12.05 -7.86
C PRO A 71 -9.33 -13.14 -6.96
N LEU A 72 -10.13 -13.58 -5.98
CA LEU A 72 -9.80 -14.75 -5.15
C LEU A 72 -9.74 -16.02 -6.00
N GLU A 73 -8.81 -16.92 -5.67
CA GLU A 73 -8.71 -18.25 -6.26
C GLU A 73 -9.62 -19.26 -5.54
N ARG A 74 -9.73 -20.49 -6.08
CA ARG A 74 -10.78 -21.46 -5.69
C ARG A 74 -10.77 -21.86 -4.21
N ASP A 75 -9.59 -21.86 -3.59
CA ASP A 75 -9.34 -22.19 -2.19
C ASP A 75 -9.32 -20.96 -1.27
N GLU A 76 -9.47 -19.76 -1.81
CA GLU A 76 -9.49 -18.51 -1.06
C GLU A 76 -10.94 -18.07 -0.80
N HIS A 77 -11.40 -18.27 0.44
CA HIS A 77 -12.77 -17.93 0.83
C HIS A 77 -12.89 -16.43 1.16
N PRO A 78 -13.94 -15.72 0.68
CA PRO A 78 -14.10 -14.28 0.90
C PRO A 78 -14.35 -13.87 2.35
N ASP A 79 -14.74 -14.78 3.25
CA ASP A 79 -14.76 -14.49 4.70
C ASP A 79 -13.37 -14.61 5.36
N TRP A 80 -12.41 -15.29 4.73
CA TRP A 80 -11.18 -15.69 5.42
C TRP A 80 -9.94 -15.08 4.80
N ILE A 81 -9.95 -14.86 3.50
CA ILE A 81 -8.80 -14.32 2.77
C ILE A 81 -9.15 -12.92 2.27
N ARG A 82 -8.19 -12.00 2.42
CA ARG A 82 -8.18 -10.74 1.67
C ARG A 82 -6.93 -10.58 0.84
N MET A 83 -7.11 -9.95 -0.31
CA MET A 83 -6.06 -9.64 -1.27
C MET A 83 -5.96 -8.14 -1.46
N TRP A 84 -5.07 -7.49 -0.72
CA TRP A 84 -4.93 -6.05 -0.74
C TRP A 84 -3.76 -5.63 -1.63
N CYS A 85 -4.08 -4.87 -2.69
CA CYS A 85 -3.07 -4.25 -3.54
C CYS A 85 -2.30 -3.18 -2.75
N GLN A 86 -0.98 -3.13 -2.93
CA GLN A 86 -0.11 -2.19 -2.22
C GLN A 86 0.39 -1.07 -3.14
N HIS A 87 1.18 -1.40 -4.17
CA HIS A 87 1.70 -0.46 -5.17
C HIS A 87 1.82 -1.15 -6.54
N GLY A 88 2.21 -0.41 -7.58
CA GLY A 88 2.41 -0.98 -8.91
C GLY A 88 3.36 -0.13 -9.74
N ILE A 89 3.92 -0.75 -10.77
CA ILE A 89 4.83 -0.10 -11.70
C ILE A 89 4.55 -0.58 -13.12
N CYS A 90 4.65 0.33 -14.09
CA CYS A 90 4.54 0.01 -15.50
C CYS A 90 5.91 0.10 -16.17
N ILE A 91 6.44 -1.03 -16.63
CA ILE A 91 7.65 -1.07 -17.45
C ILE A 91 7.24 -1.45 -18.86
N ASP A 92 7.50 -0.54 -19.81
CA ASP A 92 6.98 -0.59 -21.18
C ASP A 92 5.44 -0.73 -21.20
N ARG A 93 4.94 -1.93 -21.55
CA ARG A 93 3.52 -2.26 -21.57
C ARG A 93 3.09 -3.16 -20.42
N ARG A 94 4.02 -3.69 -19.63
CA ARG A 94 3.73 -4.60 -18.52
C ARG A 94 3.49 -3.81 -17.25
N VAL A 95 2.36 -4.07 -16.60
CA VAL A 95 2.01 -3.53 -15.30
C VAL A 95 2.23 -4.63 -14.27
N TYR A 96 3.08 -4.35 -13.30
CA TYR A 96 3.28 -5.18 -12.13
C TYR A 96 2.51 -4.56 -10.97
N LEU A 97 1.75 -5.37 -10.25
CA LEU A 97 0.93 -4.97 -9.11
C LEU A 97 1.35 -5.83 -7.92
N SER A 98 1.78 -5.20 -6.84
CA SER A 98 2.08 -5.90 -5.59
C SER A 98 0.81 -6.07 -4.76
N PHE A 99 0.76 -7.18 -4.04
CA PHE A 99 -0.32 -7.48 -3.10
C PHE A 99 0.23 -8.08 -1.81
N ILE A 100 -0.52 -7.83 -0.74
CA ILE A 100 -0.40 -8.56 0.52
C ILE A 100 -1.62 -9.47 0.67
N LYS A 101 -1.38 -10.72 1.06
CA LYS A 101 -2.41 -11.71 1.37
C LYS A 101 -2.54 -11.79 2.89
N VAL A 102 -3.76 -11.59 3.39
CA VAL A 102 -4.06 -11.68 4.81
C VAL A 102 -5.16 -12.69 5.09
N GLN A 103 -5.06 -13.33 6.24
CA GLN A 103 -6.03 -14.27 6.78
C GLN A 103 -6.77 -13.61 7.93
N MET A 104 -8.09 -13.47 7.80
CA MET A 104 -8.96 -12.91 8.82
C MET A 104 -9.10 -13.87 10.00
N LEU A 105 -9.15 -13.31 11.20
CA LEU A 105 -9.32 -14.05 12.46
C LEU A 105 -10.79 -14.00 12.90
N LYS A 106 -11.27 -15.10 13.48
CA LYS A 106 -12.63 -15.18 14.05
C LYS A 106 -12.85 -14.21 15.20
N GLU A 107 -11.83 -14.07 16.03
CA GLU A 107 -11.87 -13.29 17.24
C GLU A 107 -10.77 -12.24 17.18
N ASN A 108 -11.12 -11.03 17.61
CA ASN A 108 -10.14 -10.00 17.87
C ASN A 108 -9.79 -10.00 19.35
N THR A 109 -8.58 -10.43 19.68
CA THR A 109 -8.07 -10.45 21.06
C THR A 109 -7.18 -9.24 21.36
N GLY A 110 -6.94 -8.37 20.37
CA GLY A 110 -6.10 -7.18 20.48
C GLY A 110 -6.87 -5.90 20.82
N PRO A 111 -6.17 -4.83 21.25
CA PRO A 111 -6.77 -3.55 21.59
C PRO A 111 -7.15 -2.69 20.36
N LEU A 112 -6.68 -3.06 19.17
CA LEU A 112 -6.99 -2.41 17.90
C LEU A 112 -8.05 -3.20 17.14
N PRO A 113 -8.91 -2.56 16.31
CA PRO A 113 -9.93 -3.21 15.48
C PRO A 113 -9.33 -3.98 14.28
N ILE A 114 -8.22 -4.67 14.50
CA ILE A 114 -7.41 -5.34 13.49
C ILE A 114 -7.38 -6.83 13.86
N ALA A 115 -8.11 -7.64 13.11
CA ALA A 115 -8.28 -9.08 13.36
C ALA A 115 -7.84 -9.89 12.15
N PHE A 116 -6.56 -9.80 11.80
CA PHE A 116 -5.96 -10.59 10.72
C PHE A 116 -4.51 -10.93 11.03
N GLU A 117 -4.01 -11.94 10.34
CA GLU A 117 -2.58 -12.24 10.22
C GLU A 117 -2.14 -12.09 8.77
N ILE A 118 -0.89 -11.69 8.57
CA ILE A 118 -0.30 -11.65 7.23
C ILE A 118 0.14 -13.07 6.86
N VAL A 119 -0.35 -13.57 5.72
CA VAL A 119 0.09 -14.85 5.15
C VAL A 119 1.41 -14.66 4.39
N GLY A 120 1.51 -13.54 3.67
CA GLY A 120 2.69 -13.15 2.90
C GLY A 120 2.33 -12.14 1.82
N SER A 121 3.25 -11.90 0.89
CA SER A 121 3.06 -10.97 -0.22
C SER A 121 3.57 -11.54 -1.54
N GLY A 122 3.08 -10.97 -2.64
CA GLY A 122 3.42 -11.41 -3.97
C GLY A 122 3.20 -10.33 -5.02
N LEU A 123 3.43 -10.71 -6.27
CA LEU A 123 3.31 -9.84 -7.44
C LEU A 123 2.31 -10.45 -8.42
N ALA A 124 1.62 -9.59 -9.15
CA ALA A 124 0.83 -9.95 -10.30
C ALA A 124 1.27 -9.13 -11.51
N VAL A 125 1.14 -9.69 -12.70
CA VAL A 125 1.54 -9.05 -13.96
C VAL A 125 0.35 -9.02 -14.92
N GLY A 126 0.19 -7.88 -15.59
CA GLY A 126 -0.80 -7.67 -16.64
C GLY A 126 -0.26 -6.72 -17.72
N ASN A 127 -1.07 -6.42 -18.73
CA ASN A 127 -0.74 -5.43 -19.74
C ASN A 127 -1.55 -4.15 -19.57
N ARG A 128 -0.89 -3.01 -19.78
CA ARG A 128 -1.53 -1.70 -19.83
C ARG A 128 -2.61 -1.71 -20.91
N GLY A 129 -3.83 -1.30 -20.53
CA GLY A 129 -5.01 -1.28 -21.40
C GLY A 129 -5.88 -2.52 -21.31
N GLU A 130 -5.32 -3.69 -20.97
CA GLU A 130 -6.09 -4.93 -20.78
C GLU A 130 -6.63 -5.04 -19.35
N TRP A 131 -5.83 -4.57 -18.36
CA TRP A 131 -6.18 -4.57 -16.94
C TRP A 131 -6.62 -5.95 -16.44
N LYS A 132 -6.03 -7.01 -17.00
CA LYS A 132 -6.17 -8.40 -16.58
C LYS A 132 -4.82 -8.80 -16.00
N PHE A 133 -4.82 -9.27 -14.76
CA PHE A 133 -3.60 -9.60 -14.03
C PHE A 133 -3.55 -11.09 -13.75
N LYS A 134 -2.35 -11.65 -13.85
CA LYS A 134 -2.04 -13.01 -13.44
C LYS A 134 -1.04 -12.94 -12.28
N ARG A 135 -1.31 -13.66 -11.19
CA ARG A 135 -0.38 -13.78 -10.07
C ARG A 135 0.90 -14.49 -10.54
N ILE A 136 2.04 -13.94 -10.15
CA ILE A 136 3.36 -14.53 -10.39
C ILE A 136 3.56 -15.59 -9.33
N THR A 137 4.06 -16.77 -9.73
CA THR A 137 4.27 -17.90 -8.83
C THR A 137 5.72 -18.36 -8.83
N ARG A 138 6.23 -18.77 -7.68
CA ARG A 138 7.48 -19.52 -7.52
C ARG A 138 7.16 -20.89 -6.92
N ASP A 139 7.61 -21.95 -7.58
CA ASP A 139 7.32 -23.35 -7.18
C ASP A 139 5.82 -23.64 -6.98
N GLY A 140 4.97 -23.01 -7.80
CA GLY A 140 3.52 -23.15 -7.73
C GLY A 140 2.83 -22.33 -6.63
N ASN A 141 3.57 -21.50 -5.88
CA ASN A 141 3.02 -20.64 -4.83
C ASN A 141 3.07 -19.15 -5.26
N ASP A 142 1.99 -18.41 -5.04
CA ASP A 142 1.88 -16.96 -5.33
C ASP A 142 2.43 -16.07 -4.20
N ILE A 143 2.76 -16.66 -3.04
CA ILE A 143 3.48 -16.01 -1.95
C ILE A 143 4.98 -16.02 -2.27
N LEU A 144 5.47 -14.87 -2.70
CA LEU A 144 6.88 -14.65 -3.08
C LEU A 144 7.74 -14.32 -1.86
N TRP A 145 7.16 -13.62 -0.89
CA TRP A 145 7.76 -13.34 0.42
C TRP A 145 6.83 -13.78 1.53
N ARG A 146 7.34 -14.62 2.43
CA ARG A 146 6.59 -15.17 3.58
C ARG A 146 6.25 -14.08 4.59
N ALA A 147 5.36 -14.40 5.53
CA ALA A 147 4.94 -13.51 6.61
C ALA A 147 6.10 -12.90 7.42
N ASP A 148 7.20 -13.64 7.60
CA ASP A 148 8.38 -13.24 8.37
C ASP A 148 9.49 -12.55 7.54
N GLU A 149 9.29 -12.44 6.23
CA GLU A 149 10.19 -11.77 5.29
C GLU A 149 9.70 -10.36 4.98
N PRO A 150 10.59 -9.39 4.68
CA PRO A 150 10.16 -8.08 4.19
C PRO A 150 9.24 -8.23 2.99
N HIS A 151 8.06 -7.63 3.06
CA HIS A 151 7.09 -7.65 1.97
C HIS A 151 7.52 -6.67 0.88
N PHE A 152 8.52 -7.05 0.09
CA PHE A 152 9.07 -6.21 -0.97
C PHE A 152 7.99 -5.84 -1.98
N ALA A 153 8.18 -4.68 -2.62
CA ALA A 153 7.22 -4.04 -3.51
C ALA A 153 6.02 -3.37 -2.82
N THR A 154 6.04 -3.17 -1.50
CA THR A 154 5.17 -2.18 -0.85
C THR A 154 5.36 -0.81 -1.51
N ALA A 155 6.59 -0.49 -1.95
CA ALA A 155 6.82 0.54 -2.95
C ALA A 155 7.83 0.11 -4.03
N PHE A 156 7.52 0.40 -5.30
CA PHE A 156 8.47 0.36 -6.41
C PHE A 156 9.08 1.75 -6.63
N LEU A 157 10.36 1.77 -7.01
CA LEU A 157 11.07 2.95 -7.47
C LEU A 157 11.87 2.59 -8.72
N GLN A 158 11.50 3.14 -9.88
CA GLN A 158 12.37 3.12 -11.04
C GLN A 158 13.43 4.19 -10.87
N HIS A 159 14.70 3.80 -10.85
CA HIS A 159 15.77 4.76 -10.72
C HIS A 159 15.85 5.65 -11.98
N PRO A 160 16.07 6.96 -11.84
CA PRO A 160 16.03 7.87 -12.97
C PRO A 160 17.16 7.68 -14.00
N SER A 161 18.27 7.00 -13.65
CA SER A 161 19.48 6.99 -14.48
C SER A 161 20.19 5.65 -14.67
N ASP A 162 19.92 4.62 -13.87
CA ASP A 162 20.68 3.35 -13.93
C ASP A 162 19.88 2.18 -14.52
N GLY A 163 18.59 2.38 -14.77
CA GLY A 163 17.68 1.37 -15.32
C GLY A 163 17.23 0.30 -14.33
N HIS A 164 17.67 0.36 -13.07
CA HIS A 164 17.23 -0.54 -12.02
C HIS A 164 15.86 -0.17 -11.48
N VAL A 165 15.17 -1.18 -10.94
CA VAL A 165 13.97 -0.99 -10.14
C VAL A 165 14.29 -1.43 -8.72
N TYR A 166 14.11 -0.51 -7.78
CA TYR A 166 14.21 -0.77 -6.36
C TYR A 166 12.82 -1.14 -5.82
N LEU A 167 12.79 -2.16 -4.97
CA LEU A 167 11.59 -2.65 -4.31
C LEU A 167 11.79 -2.43 -2.81
N PHE A 168 10.99 -1.53 -2.25
CA PHE A 168 10.96 -1.30 -0.81
C PHE A 168 9.96 -2.28 -0.20
N GLY A 169 10.38 -2.95 0.87
CA GLY A 169 9.55 -3.86 1.63
C GLY A 169 9.49 -3.49 3.10
N THR A 170 8.44 -3.94 3.76
CA THR A 170 8.22 -3.71 5.19
C THR A 170 7.94 -5.03 5.88
N VAL A 171 8.45 -5.20 7.10
CA VAL A 171 8.09 -6.33 7.97
C VAL A 171 8.22 -5.92 9.42
N GLN A 172 7.35 -6.47 10.26
CA GLN A 172 7.45 -6.29 11.69
C GLN A 172 8.58 -7.15 12.26
N LYS A 173 9.65 -6.53 12.72
CA LYS A 173 10.78 -7.19 13.40
C LYS A 173 11.19 -6.36 14.61
N ASN A 174 11.65 -7.03 15.67
CA ASN A 174 12.15 -6.35 16.88
C ASN A 174 11.16 -5.36 17.52
N GLY A 175 9.84 -5.63 17.40
CA GLY A 175 8.79 -4.75 17.92
C GLY A 175 8.55 -3.47 17.12
N LYS A 176 9.18 -3.32 15.95
CA LYS A 176 9.02 -2.19 15.04
C LYS A 176 8.68 -2.66 13.64
N GLN A 177 8.11 -1.77 12.84
CA GLN A 177 8.02 -1.97 11.40
C GLN A 177 9.29 -1.40 10.76
N GLU A 178 10.02 -2.28 10.11
CA GLU A 178 11.33 -1.99 9.51
C GLU A 178 11.21 -2.04 7.98
N CYS A 179 11.87 -1.10 7.31
CA CYS A 179 11.89 -1.01 5.86
C CYS A 179 13.20 -1.54 5.29
N TYR A 180 13.10 -2.32 4.21
CA TYR A 180 14.20 -3.00 3.53
C TYR A 180 14.16 -2.67 2.04
N VAL A 181 15.30 -2.81 1.35
CA VAL A 181 15.41 -2.54 -0.08
C VAL A 181 15.97 -3.76 -0.82
N ALA A 182 15.26 -4.14 -1.88
CA ALA A 182 15.76 -5.04 -2.92
C ALA A 182 15.98 -4.27 -4.23
N CYS A 183 16.84 -4.80 -5.09
CA CYS A 183 17.13 -4.28 -6.42
C CYS A 183 16.85 -5.36 -7.47
N ALA A 184 16.14 -4.97 -8.53
CA ALA A 184 15.90 -5.77 -9.71
C ALA A 184 16.61 -5.14 -10.91
N CYS A 185 17.65 -5.80 -11.41
CA CYS A 185 18.35 -5.44 -12.65
C CYS A 185 17.59 -5.95 -13.89
N GLY A 186 16.32 -5.55 -14.03
CA GLY A 186 15.37 -6.10 -14.99
C GLY A 186 14.59 -7.30 -14.43
N GLY A 187 13.52 -7.69 -15.13
CA GLY A 187 12.76 -8.89 -14.79
C GLY A 187 12.03 -8.82 -13.44
N ILE A 188 11.17 -7.81 -13.21
CA ILE A 188 10.32 -7.68 -11.98
C ILE A 188 9.44 -8.93 -11.74
N GLY A 189 9.23 -9.76 -12.75
CA GLY A 189 8.53 -11.04 -12.60
C GLY A 189 9.39 -12.21 -12.11
N ASN A 190 10.70 -12.03 -11.98
CA ASN A 190 11.67 -13.07 -11.66
C ASN A 190 12.37 -12.76 -10.33
N VAL A 191 11.79 -13.25 -9.23
CA VAL A 191 12.29 -13.00 -7.87
C VAL A 191 13.70 -13.53 -7.66
N GLU A 192 14.13 -14.56 -8.41
CA GLU A 192 15.50 -15.10 -8.33
C GLU A 192 16.56 -14.12 -8.84
N ALA A 193 16.16 -13.12 -9.65
CA ALA A 193 17.06 -12.09 -10.14
C ALA A 193 17.25 -10.94 -9.14
N TYR A 194 16.53 -10.97 -8.00
CA TYR A 194 16.58 -9.89 -7.04
C TYR A 194 17.81 -10.02 -6.14
N THR A 195 18.39 -8.88 -5.81
CA THR A 195 19.41 -8.78 -4.78
C THR A 195 18.92 -7.86 -3.66
N TYR A 196 19.34 -8.12 -2.43
CA TYR A 196 18.85 -7.49 -1.21
C TYR A 196 19.98 -6.73 -0.55
N LEU A 197 19.73 -5.50 -0.09
CA LEU A 197 20.74 -4.68 0.55
C LEU A 197 21.24 -5.36 1.84
N ALA A 198 22.51 -5.70 1.89
CA ALA A 198 23.13 -6.48 2.97
C ALA A 198 24.07 -5.65 3.87
N SER A 199 24.25 -4.35 3.58
CA SER A 199 24.95 -3.42 4.47
C SER A 199 24.48 -1.98 4.24
N HIS A 200 24.92 -1.04 5.10
CA HIS A 200 24.65 0.40 4.91
C HIS A 200 25.49 1.02 3.77
N GLU A 201 26.33 0.22 3.12
CA GLU A 201 26.98 0.49 1.84
C GLU A 201 26.23 -0.29 0.75
N PRO A 202 26.38 0.01 -0.56
CA PRO A 202 25.69 -0.73 -1.63
C PRO A 202 26.28 -2.14 -1.86
N ARG A 203 26.25 -2.99 -0.83
CA ARG A 203 26.54 -4.43 -0.91
C ARG A 203 25.23 -5.17 -0.95
N TRP A 204 25.08 -6.02 -1.96
CA TRP A 204 23.84 -6.72 -2.23
C TRP A 204 24.05 -8.23 -2.13
N SER A 205 23.14 -8.93 -1.48
CA SER A 205 23.11 -10.40 -1.37
C SER A 205 21.98 -10.96 -2.22
N THR A 206 22.13 -12.18 -2.73
CA THR A 206 21.02 -12.93 -3.35
C THR A 206 20.12 -13.60 -2.30
N ASN A 207 20.53 -13.62 -1.03
CA ASN A 207 19.77 -14.19 0.08
C ASN A 207 18.99 -13.11 0.82
N VAL A 208 17.67 -13.25 0.88
CA VAL A 208 16.78 -12.34 1.59
C VAL A 208 17.06 -12.26 3.10
N ALA A 209 17.59 -13.33 3.69
CA ALA A 209 17.92 -13.36 5.12
C ALA A 209 19.09 -12.44 5.49
N ASP A 210 19.92 -12.04 4.52
CA ASP A 210 21.04 -11.12 4.73
C ASP A 210 20.59 -9.65 4.67
N ALA A 211 19.33 -9.38 4.31
CA ALA A 211 18.82 -8.03 4.13
C ALA A 211 18.86 -7.23 5.44
N ILE A 212 19.25 -5.96 5.36
CA ILE A 212 19.25 -5.03 6.49
C ILE A 212 18.18 -3.95 6.34
N SER A 213 17.71 -3.43 7.48
CA SER A 213 16.77 -2.30 7.50
C SER A 213 17.46 -0.99 7.14
N VAL A 214 16.78 -0.15 6.35
CA VAL A 214 17.22 1.19 5.95
C VAL A 214 16.61 2.30 6.81
N PHE A 215 15.42 2.08 7.39
CA PHE A 215 14.77 2.92 8.40
C PHE A 215 13.53 2.20 8.96
N ASP A 216 12.89 2.78 9.97
CA ASP A 216 11.70 2.22 10.63
C ASP A 216 10.56 3.25 10.77
N GLY A 217 9.43 2.80 11.34
CA GLY A 217 8.33 3.64 11.81
C GLY A 217 7.16 3.82 10.84
N MET A 218 7.03 2.96 9.83
CA MET A 218 5.87 2.94 8.92
C MET A 218 4.92 1.78 9.30
N PRO A 219 3.59 1.93 9.38
CA PRO A 219 2.71 0.81 9.75
C PRO A 219 2.83 -0.41 8.82
N SER A 220 2.68 -0.19 7.51
CA SER A 220 2.75 -1.24 6.49
C SER A 220 2.92 -0.66 5.09
N GLU A 221 2.54 0.60 4.87
CA GLU A 221 2.67 1.27 3.58
C GLU A 221 3.67 2.43 3.59
N LEU A 222 4.30 2.62 2.45
CA LEU A 222 5.06 3.81 2.09
C LEU A 222 4.96 4.07 0.58
N SER A 223 5.40 5.23 0.16
CA SER A 223 5.79 5.54 -1.22
C SER A 223 7.26 5.94 -1.24
N VAL A 224 7.93 5.70 -2.36
CA VAL A 224 9.29 6.20 -2.61
C VAL A 224 9.38 6.74 -4.03
N SER A 225 9.90 7.94 -4.19
CA SER A 225 10.06 8.62 -5.47
C SER A 225 11.39 9.35 -5.53
N PHE A 226 11.82 9.77 -6.73
CA PHE A 226 12.87 10.77 -6.87
C PHE A 226 12.22 12.16 -7.04
N ASN A 227 12.42 13.03 -6.07
CA ASN A 227 11.87 14.39 -6.11
C ASN A 227 12.87 15.34 -6.77
N LYS A 228 12.51 15.88 -7.94
CA LYS A 228 13.38 16.74 -8.74
C LYS A 228 13.69 18.09 -8.08
N HIS A 229 12.74 18.68 -7.35
CA HIS A 229 12.94 19.94 -6.62
C HIS A 229 13.98 19.78 -5.51
N LEU A 230 13.92 18.67 -4.76
CA LEU A 230 14.89 18.38 -3.70
C LEU A 230 16.21 17.82 -4.23
N GLY A 231 16.23 17.25 -5.43
CA GLY A 231 17.37 16.50 -5.97
C GLY A 231 17.70 15.26 -5.14
N LYS A 232 16.69 14.64 -4.52
CA LYS A 232 16.83 13.53 -3.56
C LYS A 232 15.73 12.49 -3.76
N PHE A 233 16.00 11.27 -3.29
CA PHE A 233 14.94 10.31 -3.06
C PHE A 233 14.10 10.74 -1.87
N LEU A 234 12.79 10.59 -1.99
CA LEU A 234 11.80 10.98 -1.01
C LEU A 234 10.94 9.76 -0.68
N ALA A 235 10.91 9.39 0.60
CA ALA A 235 9.99 8.38 1.11
C ALA A 235 8.90 9.09 1.91
N VAL A 236 7.64 8.77 1.66
CA VAL A 236 6.50 9.29 2.43
C VAL A 236 5.71 8.13 3.03
N HIS A 237 5.39 8.25 4.32
CA HIS A 237 4.63 7.23 5.05
C HIS A 237 3.88 7.83 6.25
N SER A 238 2.86 7.12 6.74
CA SER A 238 2.34 7.38 8.09
C SER A 238 3.42 7.02 9.12
N LEU A 239 3.58 7.82 10.17
CA LEU A 239 4.54 7.54 11.25
C LEU A 239 3.85 6.80 12.40
N ASP A 240 4.12 5.50 12.51
CA ASP A 240 3.47 4.59 13.46
C ASP A 240 1.95 4.83 13.48
N LEU A 241 1.36 4.93 14.68
CA LEU A 241 -0.04 5.33 14.88
C LEU A 241 -0.14 6.77 15.42
N SER A 242 0.83 7.64 15.10
CA SER A 242 0.90 9.01 15.64
C SER A 242 -0.09 9.98 14.99
N GLY A 243 -0.72 9.60 13.88
CA GLY A 243 -1.52 10.49 13.05
C GLY A 243 -0.71 11.42 12.15
N LYS A 244 0.62 11.31 12.13
CA LYS A 244 1.48 12.12 11.25
C LYS A 244 1.76 11.40 9.94
N ILE A 245 1.79 12.17 8.86
CA ILE A 245 2.40 11.79 7.59
C ILE A 245 3.75 12.47 7.51
N VAL A 246 4.80 11.70 7.26
CA VAL A 246 6.19 12.16 7.31
C VAL A 246 6.93 11.90 6.01
N ALA A 247 7.96 12.69 5.77
CA ALA A 247 8.95 12.51 4.72
C ALA A 247 10.30 12.08 5.30
N ARG A 248 11.02 11.24 4.56
CA ARG A 248 12.46 11.01 4.72
C ARG A 248 13.15 11.24 3.40
N THR A 249 14.38 11.72 3.42
CA THR A 249 15.17 11.93 2.19
C THR A 249 16.45 11.13 2.20
N ALA A 250 16.92 10.72 1.03
CA ALA A 250 18.20 10.04 0.85
C ALA A 250 18.88 10.48 -0.45
N PRO A 251 20.23 10.45 -0.52
CA PRO A 251 20.95 10.67 -1.76
C PRO A 251 20.81 9.49 -2.74
N GLU A 252 20.63 8.27 -2.21
CA GLU A 252 20.49 7.03 -2.97
C GLU A 252 19.30 6.21 -2.43
N PRO A 253 18.71 5.29 -3.22
CA PRO A 253 17.57 4.48 -2.77
C PRO A 253 17.85 3.65 -1.50
N TRP A 254 19.10 3.21 -1.32
CA TRP A 254 19.54 2.45 -0.15
C TRP A 254 19.97 3.33 1.03
N GLY A 255 19.88 4.66 0.91
CA GLY A 255 20.20 5.60 1.99
C GLY A 255 21.56 6.31 1.85
N PRO A 256 22.09 6.88 2.93
CA PRO A 256 21.46 6.96 4.26
C PRO A 256 20.18 7.81 4.22
N TRP A 257 19.12 7.29 4.83
CA TRP A 257 17.85 8.01 4.96
C TRP A 257 17.88 8.96 6.15
N SER A 258 17.29 10.14 6.00
CA SER A 258 17.16 11.11 7.09
C SER A 258 16.18 10.64 8.16
N ASP A 259 16.23 11.31 9.31
CA ASP A 259 15.14 11.31 10.28
C ASP A 259 13.84 11.80 9.63
N PRO A 260 12.66 11.39 10.16
CA PRO A 260 11.38 11.75 9.58
C PRO A 260 11.06 13.23 9.84
N VAL A 261 10.65 13.95 8.79
CA VAL A 261 10.14 15.32 8.86
C VAL A 261 8.62 15.27 8.69
N THR A 262 7.87 15.91 9.59
CA THR A 262 6.40 15.95 9.47
C THR A 262 5.99 16.82 8.30
N LEU A 263 5.23 16.23 7.36
CA LEU A 263 4.59 16.95 6.26
C LEU A 263 3.17 17.37 6.62
N TRP A 264 2.45 16.50 7.33
CA TRP A 264 1.05 16.70 7.67
C TRP A 264 0.69 16.04 9.00
N GLN A 265 -0.15 16.70 9.79
CA GLN A 265 -0.81 16.11 10.95
C GLN A 265 -2.26 15.85 10.58
N CYS A 266 -2.67 14.59 10.55
CA CYS A 266 -4.05 14.26 10.27
C CYS A 266 -4.93 14.66 11.44
N GLU A 267 -6.05 15.29 11.12
CA GLU A 267 -7.12 15.60 12.06
C GLU A 267 -8.33 14.73 11.69
N ALA A 268 -8.78 13.89 12.63
CA ALA A 268 -9.98 13.10 12.47
C ALA A 268 -11.07 13.65 13.39
N LYS A 269 -12.25 13.94 12.82
CA LYS A 269 -13.44 14.28 13.59
C LYS A 269 -14.37 13.07 13.60
N HIS A 270 -14.67 12.56 14.79
CA HIS A 270 -15.54 11.41 14.97
C HIS A 270 -16.94 11.90 15.32
N GLU A 271 -17.91 11.55 14.49
CA GLU A 271 -19.32 11.92 14.69
C GLU A 271 -20.00 11.09 15.80
N PHE A 272 -19.39 9.97 16.18
CA PHE A 272 -19.89 9.04 17.18
C PHE A 272 -18.74 8.47 18.05
N PRO A 273 -19.04 8.03 19.28
CA PRO A 273 -18.07 7.33 20.12
C PRO A 273 -17.58 6.05 19.44
N ARG A 274 -16.27 5.81 19.50
CA ARG A 274 -15.64 4.63 18.89
C ARG A 274 -15.47 3.52 19.92
N PRO A 275 -15.51 2.25 19.50
CA PRO A 275 -15.31 1.11 20.39
C PRO A 275 -13.85 0.92 20.83
N TYR A 276 -12.91 1.75 20.34
CA TYR A 276 -11.48 1.68 20.66
C TYR A 276 -10.88 3.09 20.81
N PRO A 277 -9.79 3.24 21.60
CA PRO A 277 -9.36 4.55 22.10
C PRO A 277 -8.47 5.37 21.14
N ILE A 278 -7.99 4.78 20.03
CA ILE A 278 -6.95 5.39 19.17
C ILE A 278 -7.52 5.75 17.80
N THR A 279 -7.15 6.91 17.26
CA THR A 279 -7.38 7.27 15.85
C THR A 279 -6.36 6.58 14.97
N LEU A 280 -6.84 5.73 14.05
CA LEU A 280 -5.98 4.94 13.19
C LEU A 280 -5.85 5.64 11.84
N ILE A 281 -4.70 6.28 11.67
CA ILE A 281 -4.28 6.91 10.42
C ILE A 281 -3.22 6.04 9.79
N TYR A 282 -3.44 5.60 8.56
CA TYR A 282 -2.56 4.68 7.85
C TYR A 282 -2.59 4.95 6.35
N ALA A 283 -1.88 4.13 5.57
CA ALA A 283 -1.78 4.26 4.11
C ALA A 283 -1.30 5.65 3.64
N GLY A 284 -0.47 6.32 4.44
CA GLY A 284 0.22 7.55 4.08
C GLY A 284 1.13 7.34 2.88
N LYS A 285 0.87 8.04 1.77
CA LYS A 285 1.67 7.93 0.53
C LYS A 285 1.72 9.26 -0.20
N GLU A 286 2.86 9.55 -0.85
CA GLU A 286 2.96 10.51 -1.94
C GLU A 286 2.45 9.90 -3.25
N HIS A 287 1.92 10.75 -4.13
CA HIS A 287 1.62 10.45 -5.54
C HIS A 287 2.48 11.35 -6.44
N PRO A 288 3.73 10.96 -6.77
CA PRO A 288 4.64 11.80 -7.55
C PRO A 288 4.11 12.13 -8.95
N GLU A 289 3.18 11.34 -9.48
CA GLU A 289 2.49 11.57 -10.76
C GLU A 289 1.54 12.77 -10.72
N LEU A 290 1.11 13.19 -9.53
CA LEU A 290 0.25 14.35 -9.31
C LEU A 290 1.05 15.63 -9.01
N ALA A 291 2.36 15.53 -8.84
CA ALA A 291 3.18 16.64 -8.39
C ALA A 291 3.15 17.83 -9.37
N GLY A 292 3.08 19.04 -8.81
CA GLY A 292 3.19 20.32 -9.51
C GLY A 292 4.59 20.93 -9.35
N ASP A 293 4.85 22.01 -10.07
CA ASP A 293 6.04 22.88 -9.89
C ASP A 293 7.37 22.12 -9.86
N GLY A 294 7.54 21.14 -10.75
CA GLY A 294 8.76 20.35 -10.82
C GLY A 294 9.03 19.46 -9.60
N GLY A 295 8.00 19.15 -8.81
CA GLY A 295 8.11 18.36 -7.58
C GLY A 295 8.16 19.20 -6.31
N ARG A 296 8.08 20.53 -6.41
CA ARG A 296 7.99 21.41 -5.23
C ARG A 296 6.63 21.27 -4.55
N THR A 297 5.55 21.13 -5.31
CA THR A 297 4.21 20.88 -4.80
C THR A 297 3.90 19.40 -4.94
N ILE A 298 3.76 18.70 -3.82
CA ILE A 298 3.48 17.26 -3.78
C ILE A 298 2.08 17.00 -3.24
N TYR A 299 1.50 15.85 -3.59
CA TYR A 299 0.19 15.44 -3.12
C TYR A 299 0.30 14.12 -2.38
N LEU A 300 -0.31 14.08 -1.20
CA LEU A 300 -0.30 12.95 -0.30
C LEU A 300 -1.71 12.39 -0.14
N THR A 301 -1.83 11.09 0.07
CA THR A 301 -3.06 10.50 0.62
C THR A 301 -2.83 9.82 1.94
N TYR A 302 -3.87 9.74 2.74
CA TYR A 302 -3.96 8.88 3.92
C TYR A 302 -5.39 8.37 4.10
N ILE A 303 -5.54 7.35 4.94
CA ILE A 303 -6.85 6.83 5.36
C ILE A 303 -6.98 6.97 6.86
N GLU A 304 -8.14 7.46 7.29
CA GLU A 304 -8.64 7.29 8.65
C GLU A 304 -9.55 6.06 8.67
N PHE A 305 -9.33 5.15 9.63
CA PHE A 305 -9.93 3.81 9.62
C PHE A 305 -11.46 3.78 9.73
N GLU A 306 -12.07 4.65 10.53
CA GLU A 306 -13.54 4.72 10.64
C GLU A 306 -14.18 5.44 9.46
N GLU A 307 -13.47 6.42 8.90
CA GLU A 307 -13.91 7.13 7.72
C GLU A 307 -13.84 6.26 6.47
N TYR A 308 -12.77 5.47 6.38
CA TYR A 308 -12.45 4.57 5.29
C TYR A 308 -12.59 5.23 3.91
N PHE A 309 -12.16 6.48 3.86
CA PHE A 309 -12.21 7.33 2.69
C PHE A 309 -10.83 7.99 2.50
N PRO A 310 -10.28 8.00 1.28
CA PRO A 310 -9.00 8.64 1.01
C PRO A 310 -9.10 10.17 1.08
N HIS A 311 -8.21 10.77 1.87
CA HIS A 311 -7.99 12.22 1.88
C HIS A 311 -6.86 12.56 0.94
N LEU A 312 -6.95 13.70 0.25
CA LEU A 312 -5.85 14.25 -0.55
C LEU A 312 -5.35 15.53 0.13
N VAL A 313 -4.04 15.60 0.37
CA VAL A 313 -3.36 16.73 1.00
C VAL A 313 -2.34 17.29 0.03
N GLU A 314 -2.39 18.59 -0.22
CA GLU A 314 -1.34 19.32 -0.93
C GLU A 314 -0.27 19.79 0.05
N VAL A 315 1.00 19.61 -0.29
CA VAL A 315 2.13 20.08 0.50
C VAL A 315 3.13 20.77 -0.41
N THR A 316 3.52 22.00 -0.06
CA THR A 316 4.61 22.71 -0.73
C THR A 316 5.92 22.51 0.03
N LEU A 317 6.91 21.92 -0.62
CA LEU A 317 8.25 21.73 -0.11
C LEU A 317 9.02 23.07 -0.13
N ALA A 318 9.85 23.27 0.90
CA ALA A 318 10.69 24.45 1.05
C ALA A 318 11.81 24.51 -0.01
#